data_AF-A0A2U1JDM1-F1
#
_entry.id   AF-A0A2U1JDM1-F1
#
_cell.length_a   1.000
_cell.length_b   1.000
_cell.length_c   1.000
_cell.angle_alpha   90.00
_cell.angle_beta   90.00
_cell.angle_gamma   90.00
#
_symmetry.space_group_name_H-M   'P 1'
#
loop_
_entity.id
_entity.type
_entity.pdbx_description
1 polymer ?
#
loop_
_entity_poly.entity_id
_entity_poly.type
_entity_poly.pdbx_seq_one_letter_code
_entity_poly.pdbx_strand_id
1 'polypeptide(L)'
;MDKLLRYIRGTIFVVWFMACVLPYILIQSIFFFLSFLSESLHQKFIEFLSHIFGFFIFGTLQLFAPYSMILSGEKSKFPNIKLSDGTIKWLEYASTEDSILISNHQIYSDWLHIWALGYAQDYDYYLKFVAKDEIRKIPIFGR
;
A
#
# COMPACT_ATOMS: atom_id res chain seq x y z
N MET A 1 -11.97 5.01 -33.38
CA MET A 1 -10.77 5.42 -32.62
C MET A 1 -10.89 5.03 -31.15
N ASP A 2 -12.03 5.29 -30.51
CA ASP A 2 -12.24 5.06 -29.07
C ASP A 2 -12.17 3.59 -28.62
N LYS A 3 -12.66 2.64 -29.44
CA LYS A 3 -12.55 1.21 -29.12
C LYS A 3 -11.09 0.75 -29.09
N LEU A 4 -10.30 1.13 -30.10
CA LEU A 4 -8.88 0.78 -30.18
C LEU A 4 -8.10 1.34 -28.99
N LEU A 5 -8.32 2.62 -28.65
CA LEU A 5 -7.67 3.24 -27.48
C LEU A 5 -8.05 2.55 -26.17
N ARG A 6 -9.32 2.14 -26.00
CA ARG A 6 -9.76 1.37 -24.82
C ARG A 6 -9.05 0.02 -24.73
N TYR A 7 -8.91 -0.71 -25.84
CA TYR A 7 -8.15 -1.96 -25.85
C TYR A 7 -6.69 -1.76 -25.51
N ILE A 8 -6.03 -0.74 -26.09
CA ILE A 8 -4.63 -0.42 -25.77
C ILE A 8 -4.47 -0.13 -24.28
N ARG A 9 -5.31 0.73 -23.69
CA ARG A 9 -5.28 1.05 -22.26
C ARG A 9 -5.49 -0.19 -21.39
N GLY A 10 -6.46 -1.03 -21.75
CA GLY A 10 -6.73 -2.29 -21.05
C GLY A 10 -5.53 -3.25 -21.11
N THR A 11 -4.92 -3.40 -22.28
CA THR A 11 -3.74 -4.25 -22.45
C THR A 11 -2.56 -3.74 -21.63
N ILE A 12 -2.28 -2.43 -21.65
CA ILE A 12 -1.20 -1.83 -20.84
C ILE A 12 -1.44 -2.07 -19.34
N PHE A 13 -2.69 -1.92 -18.88
CA PHE A 13 -3.06 -2.19 -17.49
C PHE A 13 -2.83 -3.66 -17.11
N VAL A 14 -3.24 -4.60 -17.96
CA VAL A 14 -3.02 -6.04 -17.74
C VAL A 14 -1.52 -6.37 -17.73
N VAL A 15 -0.74 -5.81 -18.66
CA VAL A 15 0.71 -6.02 -18.71
C VAL A 15 1.38 -5.49 -17.44
N TRP A 16 1.02 -4.28 -16.98
CA TRP A 16 1.48 -3.72 -15.72
C TRP A 16 1.15 -4.64 -14.54
N PHE A 17 -0.11 -5.06 -14.42
CA PHE A 17 -0.56 -5.95 -13.35
C PHE A 17 0.25 -7.26 -13.32
N MET A 18 0.42 -7.92 -14.48
CA MET A 18 1.20 -9.16 -14.57
C MET A 18 2.68 -8.93 -14.25
N ALA A 19 3.26 -7.81 -14.69
CA ALA A 19 4.64 -7.44 -14.42
C ALA A 19 4.91 -7.20 -12.91
N CYS A 20 3.92 -6.75 -12.14
CA CYS A 20 4.03 -6.61 -10.69
C CYS A 20 3.73 -7.91 -9.94
N VAL A 21 2.65 -8.61 -10.30
CA VAL A 21 2.13 -9.76 -9.54
C VAL A 21 2.98 -11.02 -9.73
N LEU A 22 3.47 -11.29 -10.95
CA LEU A 22 4.26 -12.51 -11.18
C LEU A 22 5.57 -12.52 -10.38
N PRO A 23 6.41 -11.46 -10.39
CA PRO A 23 7.60 -11.42 -9.53
C PRO A 23 7.25 -11.49 -8.04
N TYR A 24 6.19 -10.80 -7.61
CA TYR A 24 5.74 -10.84 -6.21
C TYR A 24 5.46 -12.27 -5.74
N ILE A 25 4.66 -13.03 -6.51
CA ILE A 25 4.32 -14.43 -6.18
C ILE A 25 5.55 -15.33 -6.19
N LEU A 26 6.46 -15.14 -7.16
CA LEU A 26 7.71 -15.92 -7.25
C LEU A 26 8.60 -15.68 -6.02
N ILE A 27 8.80 -14.40 -5.67
CA ILE A 27 9.58 -14.00 -4.49
C ILE A 27 8.93 -14.54 -3.21
N GLN A 28 7.62 -14.37 -3.04
CA GLN A 28 6.87 -14.91 -1.91
C GLN A 28 7.01 -16.43 -1.78
N SER A 29 6.94 -17.15 -2.90
CA SER A 29 7.05 -18.61 -2.91
C SER A 29 8.44 -19.07 -2.50
N ILE A 30 9.51 -18.48 -3.08
CA ILE A 30 10.90 -18.82 -2.75
C ILE A 30 11.16 -18.61 -1.26
N PHE A 31 10.74 -17.47 -0.74
CA PHE A 31 11.04 -17.10 0.64
C PHE A 31 10.13 -17.74 1.67
N PHE A 32 8.92 -18.20 1.30
CA PHE A 32 8.13 -19.07 2.18
C PHE A 32 8.90 -20.35 2.54
N PHE A 33 9.72 -20.87 1.63
CA PHE A 33 10.60 -22.00 1.95
C PHE A 33 11.81 -21.59 2.79
N LEU A 34 12.31 -20.36 2.62
CA LEU A 34 13.47 -19.85 3.37
C LEU A 34 13.11 -19.31 4.76
N SER A 35 11.84 -18.98 5.02
CA SER A 35 11.40 -18.40 6.30
C SER A 35 11.56 -19.34 7.49
N PHE A 36 11.78 -20.63 7.26
CA PHE A 36 12.09 -21.61 8.31
C PHE A 36 13.53 -21.53 8.82
N LEU A 37 14.42 -20.75 8.17
CA LEU A 37 15.84 -20.70 8.50
C LEU A 37 16.17 -19.68 9.61
N SER A 38 15.46 -18.55 9.68
CA SER A 38 15.71 -17.49 10.67
C SER A 38 14.52 -16.53 10.79
N GLU A 39 14.15 -16.21 12.02
CA GLU A 39 13.11 -15.21 12.32
C GLU A 39 13.52 -13.80 11.85
N SER A 40 14.80 -13.43 11.99
CA SER A 40 15.28 -12.11 11.54
C SER A 40 15.27 -11.97 10.02
N LEU A 41 15.51 -13.07 9.29
CA LEU A 41 15.39 -13.10 7.84
C LEU A 41 13.92 -13.02 7.40
N HIS A 42 13.03 -13.68 8.15
CA HIS A 42 11.60 -13.61 7.92
C HIS A 42 11.06 -12.17 8.04
N GLN A 43 11.44 -11.43 9.08
CA GLN A 43 10.99 -10.03 9.25
C GLN A 43 11.44 -9.13 8.10
N LYS A 44 12.74 -9.14 7.76
CA LYS A 44 13.28 -8.37 6.62
C LYS A 44 12.59 -8.72 5.30
N PHE A 45 12.19 -9.98 5.16
CA PHE A 45 11.48 -10.42 3.98
C PHE A 45 10.04 -9.89 3.92
N ILE A 46 9.31 -9.90 5.04
CA ILE A 46 7.98 -9.31 5.12
C ILE A 46 8.04 -7.81 4.83
N GLU A 47 9.04 -7.10 5.36
CA GLU A 47 9.28 -5.68 5.05
C GLU A 47 9.49 -5.48 3.53
N PHE A 48 10.37 -6.27 2.91
CA PHE A 48 10.63 -6.20 1.48
C PHE A 48 9.40 -6.48 0.61
N LEU A 49 8.62 -7.53 0.93
CA LEU A 49 7.39 -7.83 0.22
C LEU A 49 6.36 -6.72 0.37
N SER A 50 6.27 -6.12 1.57
CA SER A 50 5.34 -5.02 1.83
C SER A 50 5.70 -3.80 0.97
N HIS A 51 7.00 -3.51 0.82
CA HIS A 51 7.50 -2.48 -0.10
C HIS A 51 7.18 -2.75 -1.57
N ILE A 52 7.33 -3.98 -2.04
CA ILE A 52 6.93 -4.35 -3.42
C ILE A 52 5.42 -4.16 -3.59
N PHE A 53 4.63 -4.54 -2.59
CA PHE A 53 3.19 -4.38 -2.62
C PHE A 53 2.77 -2.91 -2.64
N GLY A 54 3.37 -2.07 -1.79
CA GLY A 54 3.17 -0.62 -1.78
C GLY A 54 3.51 0.01 -3.13
N PHE A 55 4.64 -0.37 -3.74
CA PHE A 55 5.03 0.08 -5.08
C PHE A 55 3.97 -0.30 -6.13
N PHE A 56 3.48 -1.53 -6.10
CA PHE A 56 2.43 -1.98 -7.00
C PHE A 56 1.15 -1.15 -6.84
N ILE A 57 0.68 -0.94 -5.61
CA ILE A 57 -0.53 -0.14 -5.35
C ILE A 57 -0.33 1.31 -5.81
N PHE A 58 0.74 1.96 -5.35
CA PHE A 58 1.03 3.36 -5.66
C PHE A 58 1.20 3.58 -7.17
N GLY A 59 2.01 2.74 -7.84
CA GLY A 59 2.23 2.82 -9.28
C GLY A 59 0.95 2.58 -10.08
N THR A 60 0.09 1.65 -9.63
CA THR A 60 -1.21 1.40 -10.29
C THR A 60 -2.12 2.63 -10.23
N LEU A 61 -2.23 3.25 -9.05
CA LEU A 61 -3.03 4.46 -8.88
C LEU A 61 -2.47 5.61 -9.73
N GLN A 62 -1.15 5.83 -9.69
CA GLN A 62 -0.50 6.91 -10.42
C GLN A 62 -0.65 6.78 -11.95
N LEU A 63 -0.51 5.56 -12.49
CA LEU A 63 -0.51 5.34 -13.94
C LEU A 63 -1.93 5.23 -14.54
N PHE A 64 -2.87 4.66 -13.79
CA PHE A 64 -4.18 4.25 -14.36
C PHE A 64 -5.37 4.92 -13.72
N ALA A 65 -5.23 5.46 -12.51
CA ALA A 65 -6.30 6.12 -11.78
C ALA A 65 -5.77 7.37 -11.03
N PRO A 66 -5.13 8.33 -11.71
CA PRO A 66 -4.54 9.49 -11.06
C PRO A 66 -5.63 10.31 -10.36
N TYR A 67 -5.41 10.61 -9.08
CA TYR A 67 -6.30 11.42 -8.25
C TYR A 67 -5.52 12.39 -7.38
N SER A 68 -6.20 13.38 -6.82
CA SER A 68 -5.65 14.27 -5.81
C SER A 68 -6.23 13.91 -4.45
N MET A 69 -5.37 13.58 -3.49
CA MET A 69 -5.79 13.40 -2.11
C MET A 69 -5.64 14.72 -1.36
N ILE A 70 -6.73 15.15 -0.71
CA ILE A 70 -6.73 16.35 0.13
C ILE A 70 -6.83 15.90 1.57
N LEU A 71 -5.75 16.10 2.34
CA LEU A 71 -5.72 15.84 3.78
C LEU A 71 -6.12 17.13 4.51
N SER A 72 -7.17 17.04 5.31
CA SER A 72 -7.68 18.16 6.11
C SER A 72 -7.86 17.72 7.56
N GLY A 73 -7.63 18.64 8.50
CA GLY A 73 -7.72 18.38 9.92
C GLY A 73 -7.54 19.64 10.77
N GLU A 74 -7.92 19.58 12.04
CA GLU A 74 -7.79 20.70 12.97
C GLU A 74 -6.37 20.82 13.53
N LYS A 75 -5.75 21.98 13.34
CA LYS A 75 -4.38 22.29 13.82
C LYS A 75 -4.23 22.15 15.35
N SER A 76 -5.30 22.37 16.12
CA SER A 76 -5.31 22.32 17.58
C SER A 76 -5.02 20.93 18.17
N LYS A 77 -5.14 19.86 17.38
CA LYS A 77 -4.93 18.47 17.85
C LYS A 77 -3.50 17.95 17.63
N PHE A 78 -2.62 18.75 17.03
CA PHE A 78 -1.23 18.40 16.74
C PHE A 78 -0.30 19.51 17.26
N PRO A 79 0.00 19.52 18.58
CA PRO A 79 0.62 20.66 19.27
C PRO A 79 2.04 21.02 18.78
N ASN A 80 2.69 20.16 17.99
CA ASN A 80 4.07 20.33 17.52
C ASN A 80 4.21 20.77 16.05
N ILE A 81 3.14 21.24 15.39
CA ILE A 81 3.22 21.72 14.00
C ILE A 81 3.83 23.12 13.96
N LYS A 82 5.16 23.20 13.77
CA LYS A 82 5.84 24.40 13.26
C LYS A 82 6.29 24.16 11.83
N LEU A 83 5.58 24.74 10.87
CA LEU A 83 6.00 24.83 9.47
C LEU A 83 6.01 26.29 9.07
N SER A 84 7.10 26.72 8.45
CA SER A 84 7.42 28.10 8.08
C SER A 84 6.61 28.62 6.88
N ASP A 85 5.87 27.75 6.19
CA ASP A 85 5.20 28.02 4.91
C ASP A 85 3.69 27.71 4.91
N GLY A 86 3.14 27.18 6.00
CA GLY A 86 1.71 26.86 6.12
C GLY A 86 1.27 25.52 5.51
N THR A 87 2.20 24.75 4.92
CA THR A 87 1.91 23.42 4.35
C THR A 87 1.98 22.38 5.46
N ILE A 88 0.88 21.70 5.79
CA ILE A 88 0.92 20.66 6.83
C ILE A 88 1.34 19.32 6.19
N LYS A 89 2.51 18.80 6.58
CA LYS A 89 2.95 17.45 6.22
C LYS A 89 2.27 16.40 7.10
N TRP A 90 0.95 16.30 6.99
CA TRP A 90 0.10 15.44 7.83
C TRP A 90 0.64 14.02 8.00
N LEU A 91 1.25 13.47 6.95
CA LEU A 91 1.77 12.10 6.93
C LEU A 91 3.07 11.91 7.72
N GLU A 92 3.99 12.89 7.76
CA GLU A 92 5.19 12.79 8.61
C GLU A 92 4.83 12.77 10.11
N TYR A 93 3.69 13.38 10.48
CA TYR A 93 3.24 13.48 11.88
C TYR A 93 2.26 12.38 12.29
N ALA A 94 1.48 11.85 11.36
CA ALA A 94 0.62 10.69 11.59
C ALA A 94 1.43 9.39 11.72
N SER A 95 2.76 9.45 11.59
CA SER A 95 3.66 8.30 11.53
C SER A 95 4.68 8.31 12.68
N THR A 96 4.27 8.75 13.87
CA THR A 96 5.03 8.51 15.10
C THR A 96 5.09 7.00 15.39
N GLU A 97 6.10 6.54 16.13
CA GLU A 97 6.36 5.11 16.43
C GLU A 97 5.11 4.34 16.92
N ASP A 98 4.15 4.99 17.58
CA ASP A 98 2.93 4.37 18.13
C ASP A 98 1.60 4.88 17.51
N SER A 99 1.64 5.33 16.25
CA SER A 99 0.44 5.86 15.59
C SER A 99 -0.52 4.76 15.12
N ILE A 100 -1.82 4.95 15.33
CA ILE A 100 -2.89 4.09 14.79
C ILE A 100 -3.75 4.91 13.84
N LEU A 101 -3.71 4.56 12.56
CA LEU A 101 -4.62 5.11 11.57
C LEU A 101 -5.96 4.38 11.62
N ILE A 102 -7.03 5.10 11.99
CA ILE A 102 -8.39 4.59 11.99
C ILE A 102 -9.16 5.31 10.89
N SER A 103 -9.61 4.56 9.89
CA SER A 103 -10.48 5.06 8.83
C SER A 103 -11.81 4.33 8.85
N ASN A 104 -12.87 5.04 8.49
CA ASN A 104 -14.10 4.39 8.05
C ASN A 104 -13.84 3.65 6.73
N HIS A 105 -14.59 2.57 6.47
CA HIS A 105 -14.55 1.85 5.19
C HIS A 105 -15.74 2.31 4.33
N GLN A 106 -15.62 3.48 3.72
CA GLN A 106 -16.66 4.11 2.90
C GLN A 106 -16.68 3.56 1.48
N ILE A 107 -15.52 3.29 0.88
CA ILE A 107 -15.41 2.71 -0.48
C ILE A 107 -14.45 1.52 -0.47
N TYR A 108 -14.68 0.56 -1.36
CA TYR A 108 -13.87 -0.66 -1.43
C TYR A 108 -12.39 -0.40 -1.70
N SER A 109 -12.05 0.75 -2.29
CA SER A 109 -10.67 1.15 -2.56
C SER A 109 -9.99 1.89 -1.41
N ASP A 110 -10.63 2.11 -0.25
CA ASP A 110 -10.03 2.86 0.87
C ASP A 110 -8.67 2.30 1.29
N TRP A 111 -8.54 0.98 1.35
CA TRP A 111 -7.28 0.33 1.71
C TRP A 111 -6.15 0.58 0.69
N LEU A 112 -6.46 0.79 -0.59
CA LEU A 112 -5.48 1.14 -1.62
C LEU A 112 -4.91 2.54 -1.38
N HIS A 113 -5.78 3.48 -1.00
CA HIS A 113 -5.39 4.86 -0.72
C HIS A 113 -4.49 4.93 0.52
N ILE A 114 -4.82 4.16 1.56
CA ILE A 114 -4.00 4.06 2.78
C ILE A 114 -2.62 3.46 2.45
N TRP A 115 -2.56 2.40 1.62
CA TRP A 115 -1.27 1.83 1.21
C TRP A 115 -0.43 2.77 0.37
N ALA A 116 -1.05 3.50 -0.56
CA ALA A 116 -0.37 4.50 -1.37
C ALA A 116 0.22 5.64 -0.51
N LEU A 117 -0.51 6.05 0.53
CA LEU A 117 -0.02 7.00 1.52
C LEU A 117 1.16 6.42 2.32
N GLY A 118 1.04 5.20 2.83
CA GLY A 118 2.13 4.53 3.54
C GLY A 118 3.39 4.41 2.67
N TYR A 119 3.23 4.02 1.40
CA TYR A 119 4.33 3.89 0.47
C TYR A 119 5.02 5.24 0.19
N ALA A 120 4.24 6.32 0.08
CA ALA A 120 4.78 7.66 -0.13
C ALA A 120 5.60 8.21 1.06
N GLN A 121 5.63 7.51 2.19
CA GLN A 121 6.40 7.87 3.39
C GLN A 121 7.28 6.74 3.91
N ASP A 122 7.47 5.66 3.15
CA ASP A 122 8.22 4.49 3.59
C ASP A 122 7.67 3.87 4.90
N TYR A 123 6.34 3.79 5.03
CA TYR A 123 5.64 3.15 6.17
C TYR A 123 4.70 2.01 5.77
N ASP A 124 4.67 1.66 4.49
CA ASP A 124 3.82 0.61 3.94
C ASP A 124 4.07 -0.79 4.50
N TYR A 125 5.24 -1.04 5.11
CA TYR A 125 5.53 -2.26 5.85
C TYR A 125 4.96 -2.30 7.27
N TYR A 126 4.56 -1.15 7.85
CA TYR A 126 3.84 -1.11 9.12
C TYR A 126 2.33 -1.27 8.96
N LEU A 127 1.81 -1.16 7.72
CA LEU A 127 0.39 -1.27 7.45
C LEU A 127 -0.10 -2.71 7.60
N LYS A 128 -1.01 -2.92 8.56
CA LYS A 128 -1.68 -4.19 8.79
C LYS A 128 -3.15 -4.07 8.43
N PHE A 129 -3.61 -4.98 7.57
CA PHE A 129 -5.02 -5.08 7.20
C PHE A 129 -5.72 -6.10 8.10
N VAL A 130 -6.81 -5.67 8.72
CA VAL A 130 -7.70 -6.58 9.47
C VAL A 130 -8.85 -6.97 8.56
N ALA A 131 -8.84 -8.22 8.14
CA ALA A 131 -9.87 -8.79 7.28
C ALA A 131 -10.90 -9.61 8.06
N LYS A 132 -12.00 -9.93 7.39
CA LYS A 132 -12.95 -10.96 7.85
C LYS A 132 -12.27 -12.34 7.93
N ASP A 133 -12.62 -13.15 8.93
CA ASP A 133 -12.05 -14.48 9.16
C ASP A 133 -12.24 -15.42 7.95
N GLU A 134 -13.30 -15.21 7.17
CA GLU A 134 -13.55 -15.98 5.95
C GLU A 134 -12.42 -15.87 4.91
N ILE A 135 -11.65 -14.78 4.90
CA ILE A 135 -10.48 -14.63 4.01
C ILE A 135 -9.41 -15.69 4.33
N ARG A 136 -9.34 -16.15 5.59
CA ARG A 136 -8.41 -17.21 6.01
C ARG A 136 -8.61 -18.53 5.25
N LYS A 137 -9.82 -18.73 4.69
CA LYS A 137 -10.16 -19.94 3.92
C LYS A 137 -9.63 -19.91 2.48
N ILE A 138 -9.14 -18.77 1.98
CA ILE A 138 -8.60 -18.67 0.64
C ILE A 138 -7.23 -19.34 0.62
N PRO A 139 -7.02 -20.41 -0.19
CA PRO A 139 -5.72 -21.05 -0.30
C PRO A 139 -4.65 -20.02 -0.72
N ILE A 140 -3.48 -20.08 -0.09
CA ILE A 140 -2.31 -19.21 -0.35
C ILE A 140 -2.50 -17.76 0.17
N PHE A 141 -3.63 -17.11 -0.11
CA PHE A 141 -3.87 -15.70 0.23
C PHE A 141 -4.47 -15.45 1.62
N GLY A 142 -5.02 -16.48 2.27
CA GLY A 142 -5.62 -16.40 3.61
C GLY A 142 -4.68 -16.72 4.76
N ARG A 143 -3.36 -16.68 4.56
CA ARG A 143 -2.36 -16.99 5.60
C ARG A 143 -1.85 -15.72 6.27
#